data_AF-A0A914Z051-F1
#
_entry.id   AF-A0A914Z051-F1
#
_cell.length_a   1.000
_cell.length_b   1.000
_cell.length_c   1.000
_cell.angle_alpha   90.00
_cell.angle_beta   90.00
_cell.angle_gamma   90.00
#
_symmetry.space_group_name_H-M   'P 1'
#
loop_
_entity.id
_entity.type
_entity.pdbx_description
1 polymer ?
#
loop_
_entity_poly.entity_id
_entity_poly.type
_entity_poly.pdbx_seq_one_letter_code
_entity_poly.pdbx_strand_id
1 'polypeptide(L)'
;MDPEEVQVKPQKLFYTKEHNGASSTSKPKAPENYNPANVMKRLYLTITQRGMTENETSFEHDLASKIKDLILNPEKMFEDLCFQYEGFDEDDCSDSDEYISEDNEEKDPTYSDTEAETKDRKFLEQKYSKEQWIEIIEKYNTMTFTRLQHLYRKLKDRHEIIRMKSYLTKGGTTFQKYEKIDEFVINEFIKWKQDFQIVHDRDLVDAAMSAAAFLGMEDFKASEFWLHLVQEESHEDKIASFRAEFSGLIRDRSLDTVYNTDQTGIQLEMISKRTLETKGIKKVTAAAQRLNALTHSFTAQPVISAAGKLMLSVYIVFYEPKRPNCFDYDLQDFKYIKASSSTSGNMSSLLVKDWIDTVFMPQAADDFLLLIDSWTGYSKVFETEERMNYKVIPPKTTGELQPLDVFFNRQLKAFYRILSDKIRRRYPTFDVSNRKGIGTLLNLTFSQMASPLFSDMIKFAWYKSGYLSERPPPFLTPVQYCFDLIETTSKCIEEGCDERAFIKCANCSNFFCFQHFVVKMHGCVDLINNDN
;
A
#
# COMPACT_ATOMS: atom_id res chain seq x y z
N MET A 1 57.83 10.15 -2.22
CA MET A 1 57.37 8.90 -1.58
C MET A 1 55.87 9.04 -1.46
N ASP A 2 55.17 8.47 -2.43
CA ASP A 2 53.70 8.44 -2.50
C ASP A 2 53.12 7.69 -1.29
N PRO A 3 52.02 8.17 -0.70
CA PRO A 3 51.19 7.31 0.12
C PRO A 3 50.30 6.49 -0.83
N GLU A 4 50.55 5.19 -0.88
CA GLU A 4 49.67 4.21 -1.53
C GLU A 4 48.24 4.35 -0.98
N GLU A 5 47.31 4.79 -1.83
CA GLU A 5 45.88 4.58 -1.63
C GLU A 5 45.63 3.07 -1.57
N VAL A 6 45.46 2.55 -0.35
CA VAL A 6 44.87 1.24 -0.13
C VAL A 6 43.39 1.34 -0.53
N GLN A 7 43.11 1.14 -1.83
CA GLN A 7 41.76 0.91 -2.33
C GLN A 7 41.25 -0.40 -1.75
N VAL A 8 40.62 -0.35 -0.58
CA VAL A 8 39.80 -1.44 -0.05
C VAL A 8 38.59 -1.58 -0.99
N LYS A 9 38.68 -2.49 -1.96
CA LYS A 9 37.53 -2.86 -2.79
C LYS A 9 36.43 -3.41 -1.87
N PRO A 10 35.20 -2.89 -1.89
CA PRO A 10 34.11 -3.50 -1.13
C PRO A 10 33.93 -4.95 -1.60
N GLN A 11 34.12 -5.88 -0.66
CA GLN A 11 34.03 -7.32 -0.91
C GLN A 11 32.56 -7.66 -1.15
N LYS A 12 32.21 -8.11 -2.37
CA LYS A 12 30.86 -8.62 -2.65
C LYS A 12 30.63 -9.88 -1.82
N LEU A 13 29.61 -9.86 -0.97
CA LEU A 13 29.20 -11.01 -0.17
C LEU A 13 28.06 -11.72 -0.88
N PHE A 14 28.17 -13.04 -1.00
CA PHE A 14 27.19 -13.88 -1.68
C PHE A 14 26.23 -14.53 -0.67
N TYR A 15 24.93 -14.56 -0.98
CA TYR A 15 23.93 -15.28 -0.19
C TYR A 15 23.04 -16.13 -1.12
N THR A 16 22.52 -17.24 -0.58
CA THR A 16 21.72 -18.22 -1.34
C THR A 16 20.25 -18.14 -0.93
N LYS A 17 19.33 -18.10 -1.90
CA LYS A 17 17.89 -18.12 -1.66
C LYS A 17 17.29 -19.44 -2.19
N GLU A 18 16.52 -20.15 -1.35
CA GLU A 18 15.78 -21.34 -1.75
C GLU A 18 14.38 -20.98 -2.23
N HIS A 19 13.96 -21.52 -3.37
CA HIS A 19 12.65 -21.26 -3.95
C HIS A 19 11.67 -22.38 -3.54
N ASN A 20 10.70 -22.07 -2.69
CA ASN A 20 9.51 -22.91 -2.53
C ASN A 20 8.57 -22.58 -3.69
N GLY A 21 8.46 -23.48 -4.66
CA GLY A 21 7.77 -23.22 -5.92
C GLY A 21 6.25 -23.21 -5.76
N ALA A 22 5.63 -22.06 -6.00
CA ALA A 22 4.29 -22.03 -6.57
C ALA A 22 4.42 -22.10 -8.09
N SER A 23 3.92 -23.19 -8.67
CA SER A 23 3.81 -23.39 -10.12
C SER A 23 3.07 -22.21 -10.76
N SER A 24 3.75 -21.41 -11.58
CA SER A 24 3.10 -20.44 -12.44
C SER A 24 2.17 -21.17 -13.41
N THR A 25 0.89 -20.83 -13.35
CA THR A 25 -0.10 -21.22 -14.35
C THR A 25 0.36 -20.68 -15.70
N SER A 26 0.35 -21.55 -16.71
CA SER A 26 0.72 -21.24 -18.09
C SER A 26 -0.07 -20.04 -18.61
N LYS A 27 0.63 -19.00 -19.08
CA LYS A 27 0.03 -17.97 -19.94
C LYS A 27 -0.61 -18.67 -21.16
N PRO A 28 -1.85 -18.33 -21.55
CA PRO A 28 -2.47 -18.93 -22.73
C PRO A 28 -1.65 -18.55 -23.98
N LYS A 29 -1.26 -19.55 -24.78
CA LYS A 29 -0.70 -19.33 -26.11
C LYS A 29 -1.77 -18.65 -26.98
N ALA A 30 -1.40 -17.59 -27.70
CA ALA A 30 -2.24 -17.03 -28.74
C ALA A 30 -2.57 -18.12 -29.78
N PRO A 31 -3.82 -18.22 -30.28
CA PRO A 31 -4.19 -19.22 -31.27
C PRO A 31 -3.46 -18.99 -32.60
N GLU A 32 -2.98 -20.06 -33.22
CA GLU A 32 -2.11 -20.06 -34.42
C GLU A 32 -2.78 -19.52 -35.71
N ASN A 33 -4.02 -19.04 -35.68
CA ASN A 33 -4.78 -18.57 -36.85
C ASN A 33 -5.56 -17.27 -36.56
N TYR A 34 -4.84 -16.19 -36.27
CA TYR A 34 -5.41 -14.85 -36.14
C TYR A 34 -5.21 -14.05 -37.43
N ASN A 35 -6.27 -13.40 -37.95
CA ASN A 35 -6.19 -12.52 -39.12
C ASN A 35 -6.29 -11.03 -38.72
N PRO A 36 -5.20 -10.27 -38.78
CA PRO A 36 -5.18 -8.84 -38.45
C PRO A 36 -6.16 -8.00 -39.27
N ALA A 37 -6.43 -8.38 -40.52
CA ALA A 37 -7.36 -7.64 -41.38
C ALA A 37 -8.81 -7.72 -40.88
N ASN A 38 -9.19 -8.85 -40.28
CA ASN A 38 -10.53 -9.03 -39.70
C ASN A 38 -10.71 -8.13 -38.47
N VAL A 39 -9.70 -8.02 -37.60
CA VAL A 39 -9.76 -7.13 -36.43
C VAL A 39 -9.79 -5.67 -36.81
N MET A 40 -8.98 -5.24 -37.78
CA MET A 40 -9.01 -3.86 -38.27
C MET A 40 -10.36 -3.51 -38.92
N LYS A 41 -10.92 -4.43 -39.71
CA LYS A 41 -12.23 -4.27 -40.34
C LYS A 41 -13.34 -4.18 -39.29
N ARG A 42 -13.28 -5.01 -38.25
CA ARG A 42 -14.25 -5.01 -37.16
C ARG A 42 -14.16 -3.75 -36.30
N LEU A 43 -12.96 -3.29 -35.96
CA LEU A 43 -12.73 -1.99 -35.30
C LEU A 43 -13.38 -0.85 -36.08
N TYR A 44 -13.14 -0.78 -37.39
CA TYR A 44 -13.75 0.22 -38.26
C TYR A 44 -15.30 0.14 -38.27
N LEU A 45 -15.87 -1.05 -38.41
CA LEU A 45 -17.34 -1.24 -38.41
C LEU A 45 -17.97 -0.91 -37.05
N THR A 46 -17.29 -1.23 -35.95
CA THR A 46 -17.79 -1.04 -34.59
C THR A 46 -17.67 0.43 -34.13
N ILE A 47 -16.70 1.17 -34.65
CA ILE A 47 -16.56 2.63 -34.48
C ILE A 47 -17.60 3.37 -35.34
N THR A 48 -17.92 2.86 -36.54
CA THR A 48 -18.88 3.48 -37.48
C THR A 48 -20.33 2.99 -37.33
N GLN A 49 -20.62 2.17 -36.31
CA GLN A 49 -21.95 1.62 -35.97
C GLN A 49 -22.65 0.88 -37.14
N ARG A 50 -21.92 0.10 -37.93
CA ARG A 50 -22.48 -0.73 -39.02
C ARG A 50 -22.52 -2.22 -38.65
N GLY A 51 -23.51 -2.96 -39.16
CA GLY A 51 -23.81 -4.35 -38.81
C GLY A 51 -22.74 -5.39 -39.17
N MET A 52 -22.76 -6.52 -38.45
CA MET A 52 -21.73 -7.58 -38.41
C MET A 52 -21.66 -8.43 -39.70
N THR A 53 -20.49 -9.01 -39.99
CA THR A 53 -20.30 -10.02 -41.06
C THR A 53 -19.87 -11.40 -40.51
N GLU A 54 -20.23 -12.47 -41.22
CA GLU A 54 -20.26 -13.86 -40.73
C GLU A 54 -18.93 -14.63 -40.65
N ASN A 55 -17.77 -14.02 -40.95
CA ASN A 55 -16.48 -14.73 -41.09
C ASN A 55 -15.41 -14.36 -40.04
N GLU A 56 -15.78 -13.88 -38.86
CA GLU A 56 -14.85 -13.50 -37.79
C GLU A 56 -14.83 -14.54 -36.65
N THR A 57 -13.65 -14.83 -36.11
CA THR A 57 -13.51 -15.71 -34.95
C THR A 57 -13.87 -14.97 -33.65
N SER A 58 -14.28 -15.71 -32.61
CA SER A 58 -14.60 -15.10 -31.31
C SER A 58 -13.42 -14.38 -30.66
N PHE A 59 -12.19 -14.82 -30.96
CA PHE A 59 -10.96 -14.18 -30.49
C PHE A 59 -10.71 -12.84 -31.20
N GLU A 60 -10.90 -12.78 -32.51
CA GLU A 60 -10.80 -11.52 -33.27
C GLU A 60 -11.85 -10.51 -32.81
N HIS A 61 -13.05 -10.99 -32.50
CA HIS A 61 -14.12 -10.17 -31.93
C HIS A 61 -13.75 -9.59 -30.55
N ASP A 62 -13.27 -10.44 -29.64
CA ASP A 62 -12.85 -10.03 -28.30
C ASP A 62 -11.66 -9.04 -28.35
N LEU A 63 -10.69 -9.30 -29.22
CA LEU A 63 -9.53 -8.41 -29.42
C LEU A 63 -9.96 -7.05 -29.99
N ALA A 64 -10.82 -7.01 -30.99
CA ALA A 64 -11.34 -5.77 -31.56
C ALA A 64 -12.16 -4.95 -30.53
N SER A 65 -12.95 -5.62 -29.69
CA SER A 65 -13.70 -4.97 -28.60
C SER A 65 -12.77 -4.36 -27.56
N LYS A 66 -11.73 -5.10 -27.14
CA LYS A 66 -10.72 -4.60 -26.20
C LYS A 66 -9.96 -3.40 -26.75
N ILE A 67 -9.58 -3.42 -28.03
CA ILE A 67 -8.91 -2.29 -28.69
C ILE A 67 -9.85 -1.08 -28.81
N LYS A 68 -11.14 -1.29 -29.10
CA LYS A 68 -12.14 -0.21 -29.13
C LYS A 68 -12.29 0.44 -27.76
N ASP A 69 -12.39 -0.35 -26.70
CA ASP A 69 -12.49 0.16 -25.32
C ASP A 69 -11.24 0.95 -24.93
N LEU A 70 -10.05 0.51 -25.37
CA LEU A 70 -8.78 1.24 -25.19
C LEU A 70 -8.74 2.58 -25.93
N ILE A 71 -9.30 2.66 -27.14
CA ILE A 71 -9.34 3.91 -27.94
C ILE A 71 -10.36 4.91 -27.37
N LEU A 72 -11.51 4.42 -26.89
CA LEU A 72 -12.61 5.27 -26.43
C LEU A 72 -12.49 5.67 -24.95
N ASN A 73 -11.76 4.92 -24.13
CA ASN A 73 -11.57 5.20 -22.70
C ASN A 73 -10.07 5.24 -22.32
N PRO A 74 -9.31 6.24 -22.79
CA PRO A 74 -7.87 6.35 -22.52
C PRO A 74 -7.54 6.51 -21.03
N GLU A 75 -8.49 6.95 -20.21
CA GLU A 75 -8.36 7.08 -18.76
C GLU A 75 -8.16 5.72 -18.06
N LYS A 76 -8.77 4.66 -18.59
CA LYS A 76 -8.64 3.29 -18.07
C LYS A 76 -7.25 2.70 -18.34
N MET A 77 -6.62 3.09 -19.45
CA MET A 77 -5.24 2.72 -19.76
C MET A 77 -4.24 3.38 -18.80
N PHE A 78 -4.52 4.62 -18.37
CA PHE A 78 -3.69 5.30 -17.37
C PHE A 78 -3.79 4.60 -16.00
N GLU A 79 -4.99 4.19 -15.59
CA GLU A 79 -5.17 3.30 -14.44
C GLU A 79 -4.40 1.99 -14.61
N ASP A 80 -4.56 1.25 -15.72
CA ASP A 80 -3.86 -0.01 -15.95
C ASP A 80 -2.32 0.16 -16.02
N LEU A 81 -1.78 1.27 -16.53
CA LEU A 81 -0.33 1.55 -16.53
C LEU A 81 0.20 1.94 -15.13
N CYS A 82 -0.58 2.71 -14.36
CA CYS A 82 -0.29 2.97 -12.96
C CYS A 82 -0.32 1.64 -12.17
N PHE A 83 -1.35 0.80 -12.38
CA PHE A 83 -1.53 -0.51 -11.75
C PHE A 83 -0.47 -1.55 -12.19
N GLN A 84 0.03 -1.51 -13.42
CA GLN A 84 1.13 -2.38 -13.85
C GLN A 84 2.44 -2.11 -13.08
N TYR A 85 2.64 -0.87 -12.61
CA TYR A 85 3.70 -0.55 -11.67
C TYR A 85 3.28 -0.72 -10.20
N GLU A 86 1.98 -0.74 -9.86
CA GLU A 86 1.49 -1.28 -8.58
C GLU A 86 1.75 -2.80 -8.47
N GLY A 87 1.85 -3.52 -9.60
CA GLY A 87 2.25 -4.93 -9.69
C GLY A 87 3.74 -5.20 -9.50
N PHE A 88 4.57 -4.19 -9.21
CA PHE A 88 5.95 -4.40 -8.72
C PHE A 88 5.93 -4.70 -7.20
N ASP A 89 5.19 -5.76 -6.87
CA ASP A 89 5.15 -6.56 -5.65
C ASP A 89 4.99 -5.83 -4.31
N GLU A 90 3.72 -5.64 -3.90
CA GLU A 90 3.33 -5.55 -2.48
C GLU A 90 3.74 -6.82 -1.69
N ASP A 91 3.88 -7.98 -2.34
CA ASP A 91 4.34 -9.23 -1.71
C ASP A 91 5.83 -9.21 -1.28
N ASP A 92 6.61 -8.23 -1.73
CA ASP A 92 8.04 -8.14 -1.41
C ASP A 92 8.36 -7.11 -0.30
N CYS A 93 7.35 -6.38 0.20
CA CYS A 93 7.43 -5.48 1.36
C CYS A 93 6.34 -5.74 2.42
N SER A 94 5.79 -6.97 2.51
CA SER A 94 5.25 -7.41 3.79
C SER A 94 6.41 -7.49 4.78
N ASP A 95 6.71 -6.36 5.43
CA ASP A 95 7.16 -6.44 6.80
C ASP A 95 6.04 -7.21 7.51
N SER A 96 6.30 -8.48 7.79
CA SER A 96 5.75 -9.05 9.00
C SER A 96 6.37 -8.22 10.14
N ASP A 97 5.81 -7.05 10.37
CA ASP A 97 5.88 -6.37 11.65
C ASP A 97 5.15 -7.29 12.63
N GLU A 98 5.80 -8.40 13.01
CA GLU A 98 5.59 -8.98 14.31
C GLU A 98 6.05 -7.92 15.32
N TYR A 99 5.16 -6.96 15.56
CA TYR A 99 4.98 -6.43 16.89
C TYR A 99 4.82 -7.65 17.80
N ILE A 100 5.91 -8.07 18.43
CA ILE A 100 5.83 -8.84 19.66
C ILE A 100 5.28 -7.85 20.69
N SER A 101 3.97 -7.63 20.67
CA SER A 101 3.24 -7.27 21.86
C SER A 101 3.24 -8.51 22.72
N GLU A 102 4.08 -8.53 23.76
CA GLU A 102 3.89 -9.41 24.90
C GLU A 102 2.61 -8.99 25.65
N ASP A 103 1.46 -9.22 25.04
CA ASP A 103 0.18 -9.25 25.72
C ASP A 103 -0.31 -10.70 25.64
N ASN A 104 0.08 -11.46 26.66
CA ASN A 104 -0.52 -12.76 26.97
C ASN A 104 -2.00 -12.53 27.34
N GLU A 105 -2.88 -12.46 26.35
CA GLU A 105 -4.29 -12.76 26.60
C GLU A 105 -4.45 -14.28 26.67
N GLU A 106 -4.62 -14.78 27.89
CA GLU A 106 -5.15 -16.11 28.15
C GLU A 106 -6.45 -16.31 27.37
N LYS A 107 -6.38 -17.10 26.28
CA LYS A 107 -7.57 -17.65 25.63
C LYS A 107 -8.16 -18.72 26.53
N ASP A 108 -9.25 -18.39 27.23
CA ASP A 108 -10.10 -19.35 27.93
C ASP A 108 -11.17 -19.92 26.94
N PRO A 109 -11.46 -21.24 26.93
CA PRO A 109 -11.95 -21.99 25.76
C PRO A 109 -13.46 -21.90 25.45
N THR A 110 -14.19 -20.89 25.91
CA THR A 110 -15.66 -20.93 25.80
C THR A 110 -16.28 -20.41 24.49
N TYR A 111 -15.45 -19.91 23.55
CA TYR A 111 -15.86 -19.69 22.15
C TYR A 111 -15.03 -20.58 21.20
N SER A 112 -15.18 -21.89 21.32
CA SER A 112 -14.52 -22.84 20.43
C SER A 112 -15.31 -23.01 19.11
N ASP A 113 -15.34 -21.97 18.28
CA ASP A 113 -15.53 -22.19 16.84
C ASP A 113 -14.15 -22.36 16.22
N THR A 114 -13.76 -23.61 15.94
CA THR A 114 -12.51 -23.88 15.23
C THR A 114 -12.53 -23.21 13.86
N GLU A 115 -11.44 -22.55 13.45
CA GLU A 115 -11.29 -21.89 12.14
C GLU A 115 -11.62 -22.80 10.93
N ALA A 116 -11.60 -24.12 11.13
CA ALA A 116 -12.01 -25.11 10.15
C ALA A 116 -13.53 -25.08 9.86
N GLU A 117 -14.36 -24.83 10.88
CA GLU A 117 -15.81 -24.78 10.71
C GLU A 117 -16.27 -23.44 10.11
N THR A 118 -15.64 -22.32 10.46
CA THR A 118 -15.93 -20.99 9.88
C THR A 118 -15.57 -20.90 8.39
N LYS A 119 -14.46 -21.53 7.96
CA LYS A 119 -14.07 -21.61 6.54
C LYS A 119 -14.99 -22.53 5.71
N ASP A 120 -15.46 -23.64 6.28
CA ASP A 120 -16.41 -24.55 5.60
C ASP A 120 -17.84 -23.96 5.52
N ARG A 121 -18.23 -23.08 6.47
CA ARG A 121 -19.56 -22.44 6.56
C ARG A 121 -19.83 -21.38 5.47
N LYS A 122 -18.85 -20.50 5.16
CA LYS A 122 -18.94 -19.53 4.04
C LYS A 122 -19.02 -20.23 2.65
N PHE A 123 -18.58 -21.47 2.57
CA PHE A 123 -18.41 -22.21 1.31
C PHE A 123 -19.71 -22.77 0.72
N LEU A 124 -20.79 -22.91 1.48
CA LEU A 124 -22.07 -23.48 0.99
C LEU A 124 -23.05 -22.41 0.47
N GLU A 125 -23.12 -21.24 1.12
CA GLU A 125 -24.00 -20.14 0.72
C GLU A 125 -23.49 -19.38 -0.51
N GLN A 126 -22.17 -19.32 -0.74
CA GLN A 126 -21.60 -18.81 -2.01
C GLN A 126 -21.84 -19.74 -3.21
N LYS A 127 -22.21 -21.01 -2.98
CA LYS A 127 -22.40 -21.98 -4.07
C LYS A 127 -23.78 -21.91 -4.69
N TYR A 128 -24.84 -21.80 -3.88
CA TYR A 128 -26.23 -21.92 -4.30
C TYR A 128 -27.17 -21.08 -3.43
N SER A 129 -28.19 -20.46 -4.03
CA SER A 129 -29.24 -19.70 -3.33
C SER A 129 -30.19 -20.61 -2.52
N LYS A 130 -31.01 -20.02 -1.65
CA LYS A 130 -31.97 -20.76 -0.81
C LYS A 130 -33.02 -21.51 -1.64
N GLU A 131 -33.45 -20.93 -2.76
CA GLU A 131 -34.36 -21.55 -3.73
C GLU A 131 -33.69 -22.76 -4.39
N GLN A 132 -32.40 -22.64 -4.71
CA GLN A 132 -31.61 -23.73 -5.26
C GLN A 132 -31.38 -24.85 -4.23
N TRP A 133 -31.27 -24.54 -2.94
CA TRP A 133 -31.19 -25.57 -1.89
C TRP A 133 -32.45 -26.42 -1.85
N ILE A 134 -33.63 -25.79 -1.93
CA ILE A 134 -34.93 -26.47 -1.98
C ILE A 134 -34.99 -27.38 -3.21
N GLU A 135 -34.63 -26.84 -4.39
CA GLU A 135 -34.64 -27.59 -5.65
C GLU A 135 -33.67 -28.79 -5.64
N ILE A 136 -32.47 -28.61 -5.09
CA ILE A 136 -31.45 -29.68 -4.96
C ILE A 136 -31.97 -30.79 -4.04
N ILE A 137 -32.63 -30.45 -2.92
CA ILE A 137 -33.19 -31.43 -1.98
C ILE A 137 -34.37 -32.18 -2.58
N GLU A 138 -35.27 -31.50 -3.27
CA GLU A 138 -36.41 -32.13 -3.96
C GLU A 138 -35.94 -33.10 -5.05
N LYS A 139 -34.95 -32.71 -5.85
CA LYS A 139 -34.35 -33.58 -6.86
C LYS A 139 -33.57 -34.73 -6.23
N TYR A 140 -32.89 -34.53 -5.10
CA TYR A 140 -32.19 -35.62 -4.40
C TYR A 140 -33.14 -36.74 -3.95
N ASN A 141 -34.41 -36.42 -3.65
CA ASN A 141 -35.42 -37.42 -3.30
C ASN A 141 -35.90 -38.25 -4.51
N THR A 142 -35.64 -37.80 -5.75
CA THR A 142 -36.18 -38.41 -6.99
C THR A 142 -35.11 -38.90 -7.96
N MET A 143 -33.85 -38.51 -7.79
CA MET A 143 -32.74 -38.89 -8.67
C MET A 143 -31.44 -39.18 -7.94
N THR A 144 -30.55 -39.95 -8.59
CA THR A 144 -29.28 -40.39 -7.99
C THR A 144 -28.31 -39.23 -7.82
N PHE A 145 -27.50 -39.30 -6.76
CA PHE A 145 -26.50 -38.27 -6.45
C PHE A 145 -25.56 -37.95 -7.62
N THR A 146 -25.12 -38.96 -8.37
CA THR A 146 -24.25 -38.79 -9.54
C THR A 146 -24.90 -37.91 -10.61
N ARG A 147 -26.21 -38.09 -10.85
CA ARG A 147 -26.98 -37.26 -11.78
C ARG A 147 -27.18 -35.85 -11.23
N LEU A 148 -27.35 -35.72 -9.93
CA LEU A 148 -27.42 -34.44 -9.22
C LEU A 148 -26.11 -33.64 -9.33
N GLN A 149 -24.95 -34.28 -9.18
CA GLN A 149 -23.63 -33.65 -9.32
C GLN A 149 -23.36 -33.16 -10.76
N HIS A 150 -23.89 -33.87 -11.77
CA HIS A 150 -23.80 -33.41 -13.15
C HIS A 150 -24.62 -32.13 -13.41
N LEU A 151 -25.78 -32.00 -12.76
CA LEU A 151 -26.64 -30.81 -12.84
C LEU A 151 -26.10 -29.64 -12.00
N TYR A 152 -25.52 -29.93 -10.83
CA TYR A 152 -25.02 -28.96 -9.87
C TYR A 152 -23.54 -29.21 -9.59
N ARG A 153 -22.67 -28.78 -10.53
CA ARG A 153 -21.23 -29.08 -10.53
C ARG A 153 -20.45 -28.64 -9.28
N LYS A 154 -20.95 -27.67 -8.51
CA LYS A 154 -20.30 -27.22 -7.25
C LYS A 154 -20.66 -28.11 -6.04
N LEU A 155 -21.59 -29.05 -6.19
CA LEU A 155 -22.03 -29.98 -5.15
C LEU A 155 -21.07 -31.17 -5.12
N LYS A 156 -20.25 -31.26 -4.07
CA LYS A 156 -19.15 -32.23 -3.99
C LYS A 156 -19.53 -33.48 -3.19
N ASP A 157 -20.40 -33.35 -2.20
CA ASP A 157 -20.72 -34.43 -1.26
C ASP A 157 -22.21 -34.49 -0.90
N ARG A 158 -22.73 -35.70 -0.65
CA ARG A 158 -24.07 -35.97 -0.12
C ARG A 158 -24.29 -35.33 1.24
N HIS A 159 -23.23 -35.19 2.05
CA HIS A 159 -23.29 -34.49 3.34
C HIS A 159 -23.63 -33.01 3.20
N GLU A 160 -23.37 -32.36 2.05
CA GLU A 160 -23.80 -30.98 1.80
C GLU A 160 -25.34 -30.90 1.71
N ILE A 161 -25.99 -31.89 1.08
CA ILE A 161 -27.46 -31.94 0.94
C ILE A 161 -28.14 -32.17 2.30
N ILE A 162 -27.59 -33.07 3.12
CA ILE A 162 -28.11 -33.34 4.47
C ILE A 162 -28.03 -32.07 5.33
N ARG A 163 -26.93 -31.31 5.21
CA ARG A 163 -26.75 -30.01 5.88
C ARG A 163 -27.76 -28.97 5.38
N MET A 164 -27.93 -28.82 4.07
CA MET A 164 -28.94 -27.91 3.48
C MET A 164 -30.35 -28.21 4.03
N LYS A 165 -30.72 -29.49 4.10
CA LYS A 165 -32.01 -29.93 4.66
C LYS A 165 -32.16 -29.54 6.12
N SER A 166 -31.13 -29.80 6.93
CA SER A 166 -31.08 -29.41 8.34
C SER A 166 -31.23 -27.90 8.52
N TYR A 167 -30.52 -27.08 7.74
CA TYR A 167 -30.58 -25.62 7.82
C TYR A 167 -31.94 -25.06 7.42
N LEU A 168 -32.60 -25.62 6.40
CA LEU A 168 -33.95 -25.23 6.02
C LEU A 168 -34.97 -25.54 7.13
N THR A 169 -34.89 -26.71 7.76
CA THR A 169 -35.75 -27.04 8.92
C THR A 169 -35.50 -26.15 10.14
N LYS A 170 -34.26 -25.67 10.34
CA LYS A 170 -33.88 -24.80 11.46
C LYS A 170 -34.12 -23.31 11.19
N GLY A 171 -34.63 -22.94 10.02
CA GLY A 171 -34.95 -21.55 9.65
C GLY A 171 -33.75 -20.71 9.18
N GLY A 172 -32.63 -21.34 8.83
CA GLY A 172 -31.37 -20.69 8.45
C GLY A 172 -30.17 -21.31 9.15
N THR A 173 -28.98 -20.82 8.81
CA THR A 173 -27.75 -21.17 9.54
C THR A 173 -27.68 -20.40 10.86
N THR A 174 -26.91 -20.90 11.84
CA THR A 174 -26.71 -20.17 13.10
C THR A 174 -26.12 -18.78 12.84
N PHE A 175 -25.20 -18.67 11.89
CA PHE A 175 -24.60 -17.40 11.46
C PHE A 175 -25.64 -16.38 10.96
N GLN A 176 -26.55 -16.79 10.05
CA GLN A 176 -27.62 -15.91 9.56
C GLN A 176 -28.56 -15.45 10.68
N LYS A 177 -28.71 -16.26 11.73
CA LYS A 177 -29.48 -15.85 12.90
C LYS A 177 -28.71 -14.87 13.77
N TYR A 178 -27.39 -15.05 13.96
CA TYR A 178 -26.53 -14.05 14.61
C TYR A 178 -26.56 -12.71 13.87
N GLU A 179 -26.40 -12.71 12.55
CA GLU A 179 -26.42 -11.48 11.72
C GLU A 179 -27.74 -10.71 11.87
N LYS A 180 -28.87 -11.43 11.96
CA LYS A 180 -30.17 -10.81 12.24
C LYS A 180 -30.31 -10.26 13.66
N ILE A 181 -29.66 -10.87 14.65
CA ILE A 181 -29.62 -10.34 16.01
C ILE A 181 -28.79 -9.05 16.02
N ASP A 182 -27.62 -9.07 15.38
CA ASP A 182 -26.74 -7.91 15.27
C ASP A 182 -27.47 -6.74 14.57
N GLU A 183 -28.08 -6.99 13.40
CA GLU A 183 -28.85 -5.99 12.65
C GLU A 183 -30.02 -5.42 13.47
N PHE A 184 -30.75 -6.26 14.20
CA PHE A 184 -31.85 -5.80 15.04
C PHE A 184 -31.37 -4.87 16.17
N VAL A 185 -30.30 -5.26 16.86
CA VAL A 185 -29.76 -4.52 18.00
C VAL A 185 -29.14 -3.19 17.56
N ILE A 186 -28.41 -3.19 16.44
CA ILE A 186 -27.87 -1.96 15.83
C ILE A 186 -29.00 -0.99 15.48
N ASN A 187 -30.08 -1.48 14.86
CA ASN A 187 -31.21 -0.63 14.47
C ASN A 187 -31.96 -0.04 15.67
N GLU A 188 -32.21 -0.82 16.73
CA GLU A 188 -32.79 -0.28 17.98
C GLU A 188 -31.84 0.71 18.66
N PHE A 189 -30.53 0.44 18.67
CA PHE A 189 -29.55 1.37 19.23
C PHE A 189 -29.52 2.72 18.49
N ILE A 190 -29.53 2.69 17.14
CA ILE A 190 -29.59 3.89 16.30
C ILE A 190 -30.86 4.68 16.62
N LYS A 191 -32.01 4.01 16.73
CA LYS A 191 -33.29 4.63 17.04
C LYS A 191 -33.29 5.28 18.43
N TRP A 192 -32.81 4.59 19.46
CA TRP A 192 -32.70 5.15 20.80
C TRP A 192 -31.78 6.38 20.84
N LYS A 193 -30.69 6.38 20.06
CA LYS A 193 -29.83 7.56 19.88
C LYS A 193 -30.55 8.72 19.19
N GLN A 194 -31.31 8.46 18.11
CA GLN A 194 -32.08 9.48 17.40
C GLN A 194 -33.17 10.12 18.30
N ASP A 195 -33.73 9.33 19.21
CA ASP A 195 -34.72 9.78 20.20
C ASP A 195 -34.08 10.43 21.44
N PHE A 196 -32.76 10.64 21.45
CA PHE A 196 -31.98 11.19 22.56
C PHE A 196 -32.18 10.45 23.90
N GLN A 197 -32.42 9.13 23.84
CA GLN A 197 -32.57 8.29 25.03
C GLN A 197 -31.21 7.94 25.64
N ILE A 198 -31.18 7.74 26.95
CA ILE A 198 -30.01 7.19 27.65
C ILE A 198 -30.05 5.67 27.46
N VAL A 199 -28.99 5.11 26.88
CA VAL A 199 -28.86 3.67 26.60
C VAL A 199 -27.69 3.10 27.40
N HIS A 200 -27.92 1.97 28.06
CA HIS A 200 -26.93 1.17 28.77
C HIS A 200 -26.70 -0.18 28.08
N ASP A 201 -25.59 -0.84 28.40
CA ASP A 201 -25.27 -2.17 27.85
C ASP A 201 -26.38 -3.20 28.13
N ARG A 202 -27.07 -3.07 29.27
CA ARG A 202 -28.22 -3.91 29.61
C ARG A 202 -29.34 -3.81 28.58
N ASP A 203 -29.59 -2.61 28.03
CA ASP A 203 -30.66 -2.40 27.05
C ASP A 203 -30.32 -3.12 25.73
N LEU A 204 -29.04 -3.12 25.34
CA LEU A 204 -28.54 -3.86 24.18
C LEU A 204 -28.60 -5.38 24.40
N VAL A 205 -28.24 -5.85 25.60
CA VAL A 205 -28.42 -7.26 25.98
C VAL A 205 -29.89 -7.66 25.89
N ASP A 206 -30.80 -6.86 26.44
CA ASP A 206 -32.23 -7.16 26.45
C ASP A 206 -32.81 -7.19 25.02
N ALA A 207 -32.39 -6.27 24.15
CA ALA A 207 -32.73 -6.28 22.73
C ALA A 207 -32.19 -7.53 22.02
N ALA A 208 -30.93 -7.90 22.28
CA ALA A 208 -30.29 -9.08 21.69
C ALA A 208 -30.98 -10.39 22.11
N MET A 209 -31.27 -10.52 23.40
CA MET A 209 -31.98 -11.67 23.96
C MET A 209 -33.41 -11.78 23.41
N SER A 210 -34.09 -10.65 23.21
CA SER A 210 -35.41 -10.60 22.60
C SER A 210 -35.38 -11.06 21.13
N ALA A 211 -34.40 -10.59 20.35
CA ALA A 211 -34.20 -11.03 18.97
C ALA A 211 -33.83 -12.52 18.88
N ALA A 212 -32.95 -12.99 19.77
CA ALA A 212 -32.56 -14.40 19.85
C ALA A 212 -33.75 -15.32 20.18
N ALA A 213 -34.61 -14.91 21.11
CA ALA A 213 -35.83 -15.64 21.44
C ALA A 213 -36.77 -15.74 20.23
N PHE A 214 -36.94 -14.65 19.47
CA PHE A 214 -37.74 -14.65 18.24
C PHE A 214 -37.18 -15.59 17.16
N LEU A 215 -35.85 -15.76 17.10
CA LEU A 215 -35.16 -16.62 16.13
C LEU A 215 -34.98 -18.08 16.61
N GLY A 216 -35.49 -18.40 17.81
CA GLY A 216 -35.39 -19.71 18.43
C GLY A 216 -33.95 -20.10 18.77
N MET A 217 -33.15 -19.15 19.24
CA MET A 217 -31.76 -19.37 19.69
C MET A 217 -31.69 -19.36 21.22
N GLU A 218 -32.08 -20.49 21.83
CA GLU A 218 -32.11 -20.65 23.29
C GLU A 218 -30.72 -20.60 23.94
N ASP A 219 -29.67 -20.94 23.18
CA ASP A 219 -28.27 -20.96 23.65
C ASP A 219 -27.51 -19.65 23.38
N PHE A 220 -28.15 -18.64 22.77
CA PHE A 220 -27.50 -17.36 22.49
C PHE A 220 -27.12 -16.65 23.79
N LYS A 221 -25.90 -16.10 23.82
CA LYS A 221 -25.40 -15.29 24.95
C LYS A 221 -24.85 -13.98 24.40
N ALA A 222 -25.47 -12.87 24.80
CA ALA A 222 -24.91 -11.53 24.61
C ALA A 222 -23.75 -11.33 25.61
N SER A 223 -22.59 -11.92 25.29
CA SER A 223 -21.36 -11.75 26.08
C SER A 223 -20.85 -10.31 26.00
N GLU A 224 -20.02 -9.91 26.95
CA GLU A 224 -19.34 -8.60 26.96
C GLU A 224 -18.54 -8.37 25.66
N PHE A 225 -17.86 -9.41 25.17
CA PHE A 225 -17.16 -9.37 23.88
C PHE A 225 -18.10 -9.16 22.68
N TRP A 226 -19.27 -9.82 22.67
CA TRP A 226 -20.27 -9.63 21.60
C TRP A 226 -20.85 -8.20 21.63
N LEU A 227 -21.10 -7.65 22.82
CA LEU A 227 -21.55 -6.26 22.97
C LEU A 227 -20.53 -5.27 22.39
N HIS A 228 -19.24 -5.48 22.67
CA HIS A 228 -18.18 -4.68 22.07
C HIS A 228 -18.19 -4.74 20.54
N LEU A 229 -18.37 -5.93 19.94
CA LEU A 229 -18.41 -6.09 18.49
C LEU A 229 -19.64 -5.41 17.85
N VAL A 230 -20.79 -5.43 18.51
CA VAL A 230 -22.03 -4.83 18.00
C VAL A 230 -22.05 -3.31 18.17
N GLN A 231 -21.35 -2.79 19.17
CA GLN A 231 -21.12 -1.36 19.37
C GLN A 231 -20.02 -0.80 18.46
N GLU A 232 -19.13 -1.65 17.94
CA GLU A 232 -18.11 -1.23 16.98
C GLU A 232 -18.77 -0.85 15.66
N GLU A 233 -18.67 0.43 15.30
CA GLU A 233 -18.99 0.92 13.96
C GLU A 233 -18.24 0.08 12.92
N SER A 234 -18.91 -0.24 11.80
CA SER A 234 -18.31 -1.08 10.76
C SER A 234 -17.02 -0.42 10.27
N HIS A 235 -16.06 -1.22 9.82
CA HIS A 235 -14.79 -0.69 9.32
C HIS A 235 -14.99 0.34 8.20
N GLU A 236 -15.96 0.10 7.31
CA GLU A 236 -16.32 1.00 6.22
C GLU A 236 -16.97 2.29 6.72
N ASP A 237 -17.86 2.20 7.70
CA ASP A 237 -18.52 3.38 8.30
C ASP A 237 -17.51 4.25 9.07
N LYS A 238 -16.59 3.64 9.83
CA LYS A 238 -15.47 4.34 10.49
C LYS A 238 -14.65 5.14 9.49
N ILE A 239 -14.29 4.52 8.36
CA ILE A 239 -13.55 5.18 7.27
C ILE A 239 -14.37 6.33 6.67
N ALA A 240 -15.63 6.08 6.34
CA ALA A 240 -16.51 7.06 5.70
C ALA A 240 -16.78 8.26 6.60
N SER A 241 -17.06 8.02 7.88
CA SER A 241 -17.29 9.02 8.92
C SER A 241 -16.06 9.92 9.10
N PHE A 242 -14.87 9.31 9.25
CA PHE A 242 -13.62 10.07 9.38
C PHE A 242 -13.29 10.89 8.13
N ARG A 243 -13.48 10.33 6.92
CA ARG A 243 -13.32 11.08 5.67
C ARG A 243 -14.23 12.31 5.64
N ALA A 244 -15.51 12.13 5.96
CA ALA A 244 -16.48 13.21 5.96
C ALA A 244 -16.10 14.31 6.98
N GLU A 245 -15.69 13.91 8.19
CA GLU A 245 -15.21 14.85 9.21
C GLU A 245 -13.97 15.62 8.74
N PHE A 246 -12.91 14.91 8.32
CA PHE A 246 -11.65 15.53 7.95
C PHE A 246 -11.79 16.40 6.70
N SER A 247 -12.49 15.93 5.66
CA SER A 247 -12.83 16.74 4.49
C SER A 247 -13.62 18.00 4.86
N GLY A 248 -14.53 17.90 5.84
CA GLY A 248 -15.23 19.06 6.40
C GLY A 248 -14.30 20.08 7.05
N LEU A 249 -13.26 19.62 7.76
CA LEU A 249 -12.27 20.48 8.41
C LEU A 249 -11.34 21.21 7.43
N ILE A 250 -11.01 20.57 6.31
CA ILE A 250 -10.07 21.12 5.33
C ILE A 250 -10.74 21.94 4.22
N ARG A 251 -12.07 21.83 4.06
CA ARG A 251 -12.83 22.48 2.97
C ARG A 251 -12.55 23.98 2.83
N ASP A 252 -12.48 24.68 3.96
CA ASP A 252 -12.31 26.13 4.01
C ASP A 252 -10.87 26.55 4.37
N ARG A 253 -9.93 25.58 4.41
CA ARG A 253 -8.51 25.79 4.70
C ARG A 253 -7.69 25.86 3.42
N SER A 254 -6.56 26.56 3.47
CA SER A 254 -5.55 26.43 2.42
C SER A 254 -4.95 25.03 2.47
N LEU A 255 -4.91 24.33 1.32
CA LEU A 255 -4.31 22.99 1.24
C LEU A 255 -2.80 22.98 1.52
N ASP A 256 -2.14 24.14 1.44
CA ASP A 256 -0.74 24.30 1.83
C ASP A 256 -0.52 24.23 3.35
N THR A 257 -1.58 24.39 4.16
CA THR A 257 -1.50 24.36 5.63
C THR A 257 -2.01 23.03 6.22
N VAL A 258 -2.47 22.12 5.36
CA VAL A 258 -2.90 20.78 5.74
C VAL A 258 -1.78 19.80 5.44
N TYR A 259 -1.26 19.16 6.47
CA TYR A 259 -0.09 18.29 6.39
C TYR A 259 -0.44 16.86 6.78
N ASN A 260 0.32 15.92 6.24
CA ASN A 260 0.34 14.54 6.67
C ASN A 260 1.77 14.09 6.91
N THR A 261 2.00 13.34 7.99
CA THR A 261 3.29 12.73 8.30
C THR A 261 3.09 11.29 8.76
N ASP A 262 4.10 10.48 8.48
CA ASP A 262 4.16 9.07 8.81
C ASP A 262 5.63 8.62 8.80
N GLN A 263 5.91 7.52 9.50
CA GLN A 263 7.24 6.93 9.56
C GLN A 263 7.35 5.76 8.59
N THR A 264 8.42 5.71 7.81
CA THR A 264 8.63 4.59 6.90
C THR A 264 10.05 4.02 7.03
N GLY A 265 10.13 2.71 7.25
CA GLY A 265 11.38 1.96 7.28
C GLY A 265 11.95 1.74 5.88
N ILE A 266 13.25 1.99 5.71
CA ILE A 266 13.99 1.73 4.48
C ILE A 266 15.22 0.89 4.83
N GLN A 267 15.38 -0.27 4.21
CA GLN A 267 16.55 -1.13 4.44
C GLN A 267 17.84 -0.40 4.03
N LEU A 268 18.91 -0.58 4.82
CA LEU A 268 20.22 0.02 4.54
C LEU A 268 20.74 -0.38 3.14
N GLU A 269 20.45 -1.61 2.69
CA GLU A 269 20.67 -2.06 1.33
C GLU A 269 19.40 -2.72 0.78
N MET A 270 18.57 -1.96 0.07
CA MET A 270 17.39 -2.53 -0.59
C MET A 270 17.81 -3.35 -1.82
N ILE A 271 17.50 -4.65 -1.79
CA ILE A 271 17.73 -5.58 -2.90
C ILE A 271 16.37 -6.12 -3.39
N SER A 272 16.20 -6.23 -4.71
CA SER A 272 15.06 -6.98 -5.25
C SER A 272 15.09 -8.44 -4.81
N LYS A 273 13.97 -8.93 -4.29
CA LYS A 273 13.77 -10.34 -3.92
C LYS A 273 13.65 -11.26 -5.14
N ARG A 274 13.54 -10.70 -6.35
CA ARG A 274 13.39 -11.39 -7.64
C ARG A 274 14.54 -11.05 -8.57
N THR A 275 14.97 -12.02 -9.37
CA THR A 275 15.98 -11.82 -10.41
C THR A 275 15.71 -12.73 -11.59
N LEU A 276 16.13 -12.30 -12.77
CA LEU A 276 16.20 -13.19 -13.92
C LEU A 276 17.33 -14.19 -13.70
N GLU A 277 17.05 -15.45 -14.02
CA GLU A 277 18.02 -16.53 -13.94
C GLU A 277 17.77 -17.55 -15.07
N THR A 278 18.79 -18.34 -15.35
CA THR A 278 18.75 -19.44 -16.32
C THR A 278 17.66 -20.45 -15.92
N LYS A 279 16.81 -20.79 -16.90
CA LYS A 279 15.70 -21.72 -16.71
C LYS A 279 16.19 -23.06 -16.16
N GLY A 280 15.58 -23.53 -15.07
CA GLY A 280 15.88 -24.81 -14.42
C GLY A 280 16.77 -24.70 -13.17
N ILE A 281 17.31 -23.52 -12.86
CA ILE A 281 18.05 -23.27 -11.62
C ILE A 281 17.07 -23.18 -10.44
N LYS A 282 17.30 -23.99 -9.41
CA LYS A 282 16.47 -24.05 -8.19
C LYS A 282 16.96 -23.15 -7.06
N LYS A 283 18.26 -22.84 -7.04
CA LYS A 283 18.91 -22.01 -6.03
C LYS A 283 19.56 -20.82 -6.72
N VAL A 284 19.13 -19.62 -6.37
CA VAL A 284 19.66 -18.40 -6.94
C VAL A 284 20.55 -17.71 -5.91
N THR A 285 21.76 -17.37 -6.33
CA THR A 285 22.74 -16.67 -5.51
C THR A 285 22.77 -15.20 -5.94
N ALA A 286 22.66 -14.29 -4.98
CA ALA A 286 22.74 -12.86 -5.23
C ALA A 286 23.89 -12.24 -4.41
N ALA A 287 24.37 -11.09 -4.88
CA ALA A 287 25.42 -10.32 -4.22
C ALA A 287 24.80 -9.14 -3.45
N ALA A 288 25.29 -8.93 -2.24
CA ALA A 288 25.09 -7.72 -1.44
C ALA A 288 26.44 -7.06 -1.15
N GLN A 289 26.45 -5.75 -0.90
CA GLN A 289 27.63 -5.06 -0.40
C GLN A 289 27.85 -5.39 1.07
N ARG A 290 26.78 -5.49 1.88
CA ARG A 290 26.85 -5.86 3.30
C ARG A 290 25.65 -6.72 3.71
N LEU A 291 25.89 -7.89 4.30
CA LEU A 291 24.81 -8.80 4.71
C LEU A 291 23.92 -8.20 5.81
N ASN A 292 24.51 -7.51 6.79
CA ASN A 292 23.75 -6.85 7.86
C ASN A 292 22.89 -5.69 7.33
N ALA A 293 23.25 -5.11 6.18
CA ALA A 293 22.46 -4.04 5.57
C ALA A 293 21.14 -4.55 4.95
N LEU A 294 20.97 -5.87 4.83
CA LEU A 294 19.73 -6.49 4.36
C LEU A 294 18.70 -6.67 5.49
N THR A 295 19.14 -6.68 6.74
CA THR A 295 18.31 -6.98 7.91
C THR A 295 18.02 -5.77 8.77
N HIS A 296 18.78 -4.68 8.58
CA HIS A 296 18.57 -3.43 9.31
C HIS A 296 18.04 -2.34 8.37
N SER A 297 17.25 -1.45 8.96
CA SER A 297 16.66 -0.30 8.29
C SER A 297 17.01 0.99 9.03
N PHE A 298 16.82 2.09 8.33
CA PHE A 298 16.70 3.42 8.91
C PHE A 298 15.27 3.90 8.70
N THR A 299 14.81 4.83 9.54
CA THR A 299 13.47 5.41 9.40
C THR A 299 13.56 6.77 8.72
N ALA A 300 12.70 6.99 7.73
CA ALA A 300 12.43 8.32 7.19
C ALA A 300 11.05 8.79 7.64
N GLN A 301 10.92 10.07 7.98
CA GLN A 301 9.65 10.70 8.32
C GLN A 301 9.38 11.88 7.38
N PRO A 302 8.83 11.61 6.18
CA PRO A 302 8.38 12.66 5.28
C PRO A 302 7.16 13.40 5.84
N VAL A 303 6.99 14.63 5.37
CA VAL A 303 5.77 15.43 5.59
C VAL A 303 5.32 15.95 4.23
N ILE A 304 4.08 15.67 3.86
CA ILE A 304 3.48 16.18 2.62
C ILE A 304 2.31 17.10 2.93
N SER A 305 2.11 18.14 2.13
CA SER A 305 0.91 18.98 2.20
C SER A 305 -0.18 18.48 1.25
N ALA A 306 -1.44 18.81 1.55
CA ALA A 306 -2.58 18.53 0.67
C ALA A 306 -2.50 19.32 -0.66
N ALA A 307 -1.74 20.41 -0.70
CA ALA A 307 -1.41 21.14 -1.93
C ALA A 307 -0.41 20.41 -2.83
N GLY A 308 0.10 19.25 -2.41
CA GLY A 308 1.01 18.45 -3.19
C GLY A 308 2.46 18.89 -3.07
N LYS A 309 2.92 19.32 -1.88
CA LYS A 309 4.33 19.66 -1.63
C LYS A 309 4.93 18.70 -0.63
N LEU A 310 6.21 18.35 -0.82
CA LEU A 310 7.02 17.66 0.18
C LEU A 310 7.79 18.71 0.99
N MET A 311 7.66 18.68 2.31
CA MET A 311 8.42 19.55 3.21
C MET A 311 9.88 19.07 3.29
N LEU A 312 10.83 19.98 3.10
CA LEU A 312 12.27 19.71 3.21
C LEU A 312 12.89 20.61 4.28
N SER A 313 13.70 20.10 5.21
CA SER A 313 14.39 18.80 5.19
C SER A 313 13.56 17.64 5.73
N VAL A 314 13.75 16.44 5.18
CA VAL A 314 13.11 15.22 5.70
C VAL A 314 13.90 14.66 6.88
N TYR A 315 13.21 14.27 7.96
CA TYR A 315 13.86 13.72 9.15
C TYR A 315 14.22 12.25 8.98
N ILE A 316 15.48 11.91 9.26
CA ILE A 316 16.05 10.57 9.05
C ILE A 316 16.66 10.07 10.35
N VAL A 317 16.22 8.90 10.82
CA VAL A 317 16.78 8.23 11.98
C VAL A 317 17.65 7.06 11.51
N PHE A 318 18.96 7.23 11.62
CA PHE A 318 19.93 6.20 11.27
C PHE A 318 20.04 5.13 12.36
N TYR A 319 20.21 3.88 11.94
CA TYR A 319 20.60 2.77 12.81
C TYR A 319 22.05 2.92 13.27
N GLU A 320 22.24 3.24 14.55
CA GLU A 320 23.55 3.40 15.18
C GLU A 320 23.54 2.79 16.60
N PRO A 321 23.85 1.49 16.76
CA PRO A 321 23.94 0.84 18.07
C PRO A 321 24.90 1.55 19.01
N LYS A 322 25.94 2.18 18.45
CA LYS A 322 26.84 3.11 19.12
C LYS A 322 27.05 4.29 18.20
N ARG A 323 26.44 5.43 18.52
CA ARG A 323 26.61 6.67 17.76
C ARG A 323 28.10 7.08 17.75
N PRO A 324 28.75 7.20 16.59
CA PRO A 324 30.13 7.63 16.52
C PRO A 324 30.26 9.16 16.62
N ASN A 325 31.43 9.63 17.05
CA ASN A 325 31.72 11.05 17.19
C ASN A 325 31.71 11.80 15.84
N CYS A 326 31.95 11.11 14.72
CA CYS A 326 31.90 11.69 13.38
C CYS A 326 30.48 11.77 12.80
N PHE A 327 29.45 11.28 13.50
CA PHE A 327 28.09 11.17 12.97
C PHE A 327 27.58 12.49 12.40
N ASP A 328 27.65 13.56 13.19
CA ASP A 328 27.16 14.87 12.80
C ASP A 328 28.00 15.46 11.66
N TYR A 329 29.32 15.31 11.72
CA TYR A 329 30.23 15.78 10.68
C TYR A 329 30.01 15.09 9.33
N ASP A 330 29.76 13.78 9.33
CA ASP A 330 29.53 13.00 8.11
C ASP A 330 28.24 13.39 7.37
N LEU A 331 27.28 13.97 8.10
CA LEU A 331 25.93 14.25 7.61
C LEU A 331 25.61 15.75 7.50
N GLN A 332 26.52 16.63 7.93
CA GLN A 332 26.27 18.08 8.02
C GLN A 332 26.01 18.76 6.66
N ASP A 333 26.58 18.23 5.57
CA ASP A 333 26.53 18.87 4.25
C ASP A 333 25.25 18.52 3.46
N PHE A 334 24.37 17.67 3.99
CA PHE A 334 23.15 17.26 3.32
C PHE A 334 22.01 18.25 3.59
N LYS A 335 21.65 19.01 2.56
CA LYS A 335 20.66 20.08 2.63
C LYS A 335 19.21 19.62 2.79
N TYR A 336 18.87 18.43 2.32
CA TYR A 336 17.47 17.98 2.19
C TYR A 336 17.08 16.93 3.22
N ILE A 337 17.99 16.60 4.14
CA ILE A 337 17.72 15.69 5.25
C ILE A 337 18.16 16.29 6.57
N LYS A 338 17.40 16.01 7.62
CA LYS A 338 17.79 16.25 9.01
C LYS A 338 18.12 14.90 9.63
N ALA A 339 19.39 14.67 9.92
CA ALA A 339 19.84 13.39 10.46
C ALA A 339 19.75 13.34 11.98
N SER A 340 19.29 12.20 12.48
CA SER A 340 19.34 11.77 13.86
C SER A 340 19.67 10.28 13.91
N SER A 341 19.77 9.71 15.10
CA SER A 341 20.23 8.32 15.28
C SER A 341 19.53 7.64 16.44
N SER A 342 19.24 6.36 16.29
CA SER A 342 18.82 5.50 17.40
C SER A 342 19.52 4.15 17.34
N THR A 343 19.49 3.41 18.45
CA THR A 343 20.15 2.10 18.53
C THR A 343 19.49 1.04 17.65
N SER A 344 18.20 1.21 17.31
CA SER A 344 17.42 0.32 16.46
C SER A 344 17.11 0.89 15.08
N GLY A 345 17.41 2.16 14.82
CA GLY A 345 16.99 2.86 13.60
C GLY A 345 15.54 3.35 13.66
N ASN A 346 14.75 2.91 14.65
CA ASN A 346 13.37 3.30 14.84
C ASN A 346 13.23 4.63 15.57
N MET A 347 12.06 5.26 15.42
CA MET A 347 11.71 6.47 16.13
C MET A 347 11.22 6.19 17.55
N SER A 348 11.53 7.11 18.47
CA SER A 348 11.00 7.13 19.84
C SER A 348 10.27 8.45 20.09
N SER A 349 9.48 8.56 21.15
CA SER A 349 8.80 9.81 21.51
C SER A 349 9.77 10.99 21.70
N LEU A 350 11.01 10.75 22.13
CA LEU A 350 12.03 11.80 22.21
C LEU A 350 12.47 12.29 20.82
N LEU A 351 12.58 11.37 19.86
CA LEU A 351 12.92 11.71 18.47
C LEU A 351 11.76 12.39 17.75
N VAL A 352 10.51 12.04 18.09
CA VAL A 352 9.33 12.79 17.63
C VAL A 352 9.40 14.24 18.10
N LYS A 353 9.76 14.49 19.37
CA LYS A 353 9.92 15.86 19.88
C LYS A 353 11.04 16.62 19.15
N ASP A 354 12.17 15.97 18.93
CA ASP A 354 13.28 16.55 18.15
C ASP A 354 12.85 16.85 16.70
N TRP A 355 12.06 15.98 16.07
CA TRP A 355 11.49 16.23 14.74
C TRP A 355 10.53 17.43 14.74
N ILE A 356 9.63 17.54 15.73
CA ILE A 356 8.71 18.68 15.87
C ILE A 356 9.52 19.99 15.94
N ASP A 357 10.52 20.05 16.81
CA ASP A 357 11.27 21.28 17.08
C ASP A 357 12.27 21.64 15.97
N THR A 358 12.86 20.64 15.29
CA THR A 358 13.95 20.88 14.32
C THR A 358 13.52 20.86 12.87
N VAL A 359 12.37 20.25 12.54
CA VAL A 359 11.90 20.08 11.15
C VAL A 359 10.52 20.67 10.95
N PHE A 360 9.52 20.20 11.72
CA PHE A 360 8.12 20.50 11.41
C PHE A 360 7.74 21.93 11.78
N MET A 361 7.86 22.32 13.05
CA MET A 361 7.44 23.64 13.53
C MET A 361 8.16 24.82 12.86
N PRO A 362 9.47 24.76 12.54
CA PRO A 362 10.14 25.84 11.83
C PRO A 362 9.60 26.14 10.43
N GLN A 363 8.82 25.22 9.84
CA GLN A 363 8.34 25.29 8.46
C GLN A 363 6.82 25.24 8.33
N ALA A 364 6.10 24.75 9.34
CA ALA A 364 4.65 24.70 9.35
C ALA A 364 4.07 26.13 9.35
N ALA A 365 2.95 26.31 8.67
CA ALA A 365 2.18 27.55 8.72
C ALA A 365 1.54 27.74 10.10
N ASP A 366 1.27 28.97 10.54
CA ASP A 366 0.71 29.25 11.86
C ASP A 366 -0.64 28.55 12.14
N ASP A 367 -1.49 28.41 11.12
CA ASP A 367 -2.84 27.84 11.22
C ASP A 367 -2.94 26.38 10.75
N PHE A 368 -1.82 25.65 10.77
CA PHE A 368 -1.73 24.30 10.20
C PHE A 368 -2.73 23.29 10.78
N LEU A 369 -2.96 22.20 10.05
CA LEU A 369 -3.61 20.98 10.53
C LEU A 369 -2.76 19.78 10.13
N LEU A 370 -2.32 18.98 11.10
CA LEU A 370 -1.52 17.78 10.85
C LEU A 370 -2.37 16.50 10.99
N LEU A 371 -2.38 15.66 9.97
CA LEU A 371 -2.95 14.32 10.01
C LEU A 371 -1.86 13.29 10.37
N ILE A 372 -2.10 12.49 11.40
CA ILE A 372 -1.17 11.46 11.91
C ILE A 372 -1.88 10.11 12.10
N ASP A 373 -1.11 9.03 12.17
CA ASP A 373 -1.63 7.71 12.53
C ASP A 373 -1.95 7.60 14.04
N SER A 374 -2.52 6.48 14.45
CA SER A 374 -2.86 6.21 15.86
C SER A 374 -1.68 5.64 16.67
N TRP A 375 -0.43 5.86 16.27
CA TRP A 375 0.70 5.33 17.01
C TRP A 375 0.83 6.01 18.38
N THR A 376 0.90 5.20 19.45
CA THR A 376 0.95 5.69 20.84
C THR A 376 2.16 6.59 21.14
N GLY A 377 3.23 6.47 20.35
CA GLY A 377 4.40 7.34 20.46
C GLY A 377 4.09 8.79 20.12
N TYR A 378 3.14 9.05 19.20
CA TYR A 378 2.63 10.37 18.90
C TYR A 378 1.73 10.88 20.02
N SER A 379 0.71 10.11 20.45
CA SER A 379 -0.23 10.54 21.51
C SER A 379 0.51 11.07 22.75
N LYS A 380 1.54 10.37 23.22
CA LYS A 380 2.37 10.79 24.37
C LYS A 380 3.04 12.16 24.23
N VAL A 381 3.41 12.54 23.01
CA VAL A 381 4.10 13.82 22.74
C VAL A 381 3.07 14.90 22.46
N PHE A 382 2.13 14.61 21.58
CA PHE A 382 1.16 15.54 21.04
C PHE A 382 0.10 15.98 22.06
N GLU A 383 -0.27 15.13 23.02
CA GLU A 383 -1.17 15.51 24.13
C GLU A 383 -0.51 16.55 25.06
N THR A 384 0.81 16.62 25.09
CA THR A 384 1.57 17.56 25.94
C THR A 384 2.10 18.78 25.18
N GLU A 385 1.93 18.82 23.86
CA GLU A 385 2.45 19.87 23.01
C GLU A 385 1.30 20.77 22.52
N GLU A 386 1.06 21.85 23.27
CA GLU A 386 -0.04 22.78 23.00
C GLU A 386 0.06 23.48 21.64
N ARG A 387 1.26 23.51 21.02
CA ARG A 387 1.48 24.07 19.67
C ARG A 387 0.91 23.19 18.55
N MET A 388 0.63 21.91 18.81
CA MET A 388 0.22 20.98 17.76
C MET A 388 -1.29 21.02 17.53
N ASN A 389 -1.70 21.41 16.31
CA ASN A 389 -3.06 21.19 15.82
C ASN A 389 -3.09 19.96 14.91
N TYR A 390 -3.72 18.87 15.37
CA TYR A 390 -3.65 17.58 14.69
C TYR A 390 -4.97 16.79 14.72
N LYS A 391 -5.08 15.83 13.81
CA LYS A 391 -6.13 14.80 13.77
C LYS A 391 -5.49 13.43 13.66
N VAL A 392 -6.05 12.49 14.44
CA VAL A 392 -5.56 11.11 14.53
C VAL A 392 -6.44 10.23 13.67
N ILE A 393 -5.83 9.51 12.73
CA ILE A 393 -6.51 8.49 11.93
C ILE A 393 -6.97 7.36 12.86
N PRO A 394 -8.20 6.83 12.69
CA PRO A 394 -8.67 5.72 13.50
C PRO A 394 -7.71 4.51 13.45
N PRO A 395 -7.60 3.73 14.54
CA PRO A 395 -6.79 2.53 14.52
C PRO A 395 -7.25 1.54 13.44
N LYS A 396 -6.29 0.83 12.85
CA LYS A 396 -6.49 -0.21 11.82
C LYS A 396 -7.07 0.30 10.49
N THR A 397 -7.13 1.60 10.24
CA THR A 397 -7.60 2.19 8.97
C THR A 397 -6.49 2.91 8.18
N THR A 398 -5.23 2.68 8.56
CA THR A 398 -4.07 3.35 7.95
C THR A 398 -3.97 3.07 6.45
N GLY A 399 -4.23 1.84 6.01
CA GLY A 399 -4.15 1.44 4.59
C GLY A 399 -5.11 2.18 3.66
N GLU A 400 -6.18 2.77 4.21
CA GLU A 400 -7.25 3.45 3.47
C GLU A 400 -7.25 4.96 3.66
N LEU A 401 -6.73 5.42 4.81
CA LEU A 401 -6.83 6.82 5.23
C LEU A 401 -5.49 7.54 5.23
N GLN A 402 -4.35 6.87 5.40
CA GLN A 402 -3.05 7.54 5.54
C GLN A 402 -2.43 7.89 4.18
N PRO A 403 -2.38 9.16 3.73
CA PRO A 403 -1.91 9.51 2.39
C PRO A 403 -0.49 8.99 2.08
N LEU A 404 0.41 9.05 3.07
CA LEU A 404 1.76 8.54 2.92
C LEU A 404 1.78 7.04 2.60
N ASP A 405 1.02 6.20 3.29
CA ASP A 405 0.97 4.76 3.06
C ASP A 405 0.14 4.35 1.84
N VAL A 406 -0.99 5.03 1.63
CA VAL A 406 -1.87 4.79 0.48
C VAL A 406 -1.10 4.93 -0.84
N PHE A 407 -0.17 5.87 -0.95
CA PHE A 407 0.55 6.09 -2.20
C PHE A 407 2.00 6.58 -2.12
N PHE A 408 2.32 7.60 -1.34
CA PHE A 408 3.60 8.32 -1.46
C PHE A 408 4.82 7.48 -1.06
N ASN A 409 4.76 6.77 0.07
CA ASN A 409 5.85 5.96 0.62
C ASN A 409 6.32 4.91 -0.39
N ARG A 410 5.38 4.33 -1.15
CA ARG A 410 5.68 3.41 -2.25
C ARG A 410 6.52 4.05 -3.35
N GLN A 411 6.19 5.29 -3.76
CA GLN A 411 6.95 6.01 -4.78
C GLN A 411 8.36 6.37 -4.30
N LEU A 412 8.49 6.80 -3.05
CA LEU A 412 9.77 7.07 -2.39
C LEU A 412 10.66 5.82 -2.40
N LYS A 413 10.15 4.69 -1.90
CA LYS A 413 10.90 3.42 -1.85
C LYS A 413 11.26 2.93 -3.24
N ALA A 414 10.36 3.04 -4.22
CA ALA A 414 10.63 2.64 -5.61
C ALA A 414 11.76 3.46 -6.24
N PHE A 415 11.75 4.79 -6.06
CA PHE A 415 12.81 5.66 -6.54
C PHE A 415 14.16 5.33 -5.90
N TYR A 416 14.20 5.26 -4.56
CA TYR A 416 15.42 4.96 -3.81
C TYR A 416 15.98 3.58 -4.20
N ARG A 417 15.10 2.59 -4.43
CA ARG A 417 15.47 1.23 -4.87
C ARG A 417 16.17 1.25 -6.21
N ILE A 418 15.58 1.89 -7.21
CA ILE A 418 16.13 1.92 -8.57
C ILE A 418 17.45 2.69 -8.59
N LEU A 419 17.54 3.80 -7.85
CA LEU A 419 18.77 4.55 -7.71
C LEU A 419 19.89 3.68 -7.12
N SER A 420 19.63 3.06 -5.96
CA SER A 420 20.56 2.18 -5.26
C SER A 420 20.99 0.99 -6.14
N ASP A 421 20.04 0.30 -6.77
CA ASP A 421 20.32 -0.85 -7.64
C ASP A 421 21.14 -0.48 -8.87
N LYS A 422 20.85 0.64 -9.52
CA LYS A 422 21.65 1.12 -10.67
C LYS A 422 23.10 1.38 -10.24
N ILE A 423 23.32 1.94 -9.05
CA ILE A 423 24.65 2.22 -8.51
C ILE A 423 25.37 0.93 -8.17
N ARG A 424 24.76 0.04 -7.39
CA ARG A 424 25.37 -1.25 -7.01
C ARG A 424 25.80 -2.08 -8.22
N ARG A 425 25.00 -2.08 -9.29
CA ARG A 425 25.28 -2.85 -10.51
C ARG A 425 26.41 -2.24 -11.35
N ARG A 426 26.43 -0.91 -11.52
CA ARG A 426 27.33 -0.22 -12.48
C ARG A 426 28.56 0.42 -11.84
N TYR A 427 28.47 0.79 -10.56
CA TYR A 427 29.47 1.54 -9.81
C TYR A 427 29.70 0.89 -8.43
N PRO A 428 30.15 -0.37 -8.38
CA PRO A 428 30.23 -1.16 -7.14
C PRO A 428 31.23 -0.60 -6.11
N THR A 429 32.10 0.33 -6.50
CA THR A 429 33.02 1.04 -5.62
C THR A 429 32.32 2.07 -4.74
N PHE A 430 31.14 2.55 -5.13
CA PHE A 430 30.30 3.38 -4.29
C PHE A 430 29.49 2.49 -3.36
N ASP A 431 29.69 2.65 -2.06
CA ASP A 431 28.96 1.90 -1.04
C ASP A 431 27.65 2.61 -0.70
N VAL A 432 26.53 2.02 -1.14
CA VAL A 432 25.19 2.60 -0.93
C VAL A 432 24.65 2.36 0.47
N SER A 433 25.32 1.50 1.26
CA SER A 433 24.85 1.00 2.55
C SER A 433 25.55 1.64 3.75
N ASN A 434 26.62 2.40 3.51
CA ASN A 434 27.28 3.17 4.56
C ASN A 434 26.56 4.51 4.80
N ARG A 435 26.78 5.12 5.96
CA ARG A 435 26.11 6.36 6.38
C ARG A 435 26.18 7.47 5.35
N LYS A 436 27.38 7.78 4.83
CA LYS A 436 27.59 8.85 3.85
C LYS A 436 26.91 8.54 2.52
N GLY A 437 27.00 7.29 2.06
CA GLY A 437 26.32 6.80 0.87
C GLY A 437 24.80 6.93 0.99
N ILE A 438 24.23 6.45 2.10
CA ILE A 438 22.80 6.59 2.41
C ILE A 438 22.40 8.08 2.41
N GLY A 439 23.15 8.92 3.14
CA GLY A 439 22.92 10.37 3.20
C GLY A 439 22.94 11.01 1.81
N THR A 440 23.93 10.70 0.97
CA THR A 440 24.02 11.18 -0.41
C THR A 440 22.80 10.76 -1.23
N LEU A 441 22.40 9.48 -1.18
CA LEU A 441 21.28 8.98 -1.94
C LEU A 441 19.94 9.57 -1.47
N LEU A 442 19.74 9.73 -0.17
CA LEU A 442 18.53 10.37 0.38
C LEU A 442 18.46 11.84 0.04
N ASN A 443 19.56 12.58 0.19
CA ASN A 443 19.63 14.00 -0.17
C ASN A 443 19.25 14.22 -1.65
N LEU A 444 19.78 13.38 -2.56
CA LEU A 444 19.41 13.43 -3.97
C LEU A 444 17.96 12.99 -4.20
N THR A 445 17.51 11.93 -3.53
CA THR A 445 16.13 11.42 -3.65
C THR A 445 15.11 12.48 -3.26
N PHE A 446 15.24 13.10 -2.09
CA PHE A 446 14.30 14.12 -1.63
C PHE A 446 14.38 15.40 -2.45
N SER A 447 15.56 15.76 -2.96
CA SER A 447 15.68 16.84 -3.95
C SER A 447 14.82 16.57 -5.19
N GLN A 448 14.80 15.33 -5.70
CA GLN A 448 13.96 14.97 -6.85
C GLN A 448 12.49 14.91 -6.47
N MET A 449 12.15 14.24 -5.37
CA MET A 449 10.76 14.05 -4.91
C MET A 449 10.05 15.38 -4.59
N ALA A 450 10.79 16.41 -4.17
CA ALA A 450 10.24 17.74 -3.90
C ALA A 450 10.03 18.60 -5.16
N SER A 451 10.35 18.09 -6.35
CA SER A 451 10.11 18.83 -7.59
C SER A 451 8.62 19.15 -7.76
N PRO A 452 8.25 20.38 -8.17
CA PRO A 452 6.87 20.73 -8.49
C PRO A 452 6.21 19.81 -9.53
N LEU A 453 7.03 19.16 -10.36
CA LEU A 453 6.59 18.16 -11.34
C LEU A 453 5.79 17.02 -10.70
N PHE A 454 6.08 16.67 -9.44
CA PHE A 454 5.41 15.59 -8.72
C PHE A 454 4.29 16.09 -7.80
N SER A 455 3.86 17.35 -7.92
CA SER A 455 2.80 17.90 -7.08
C SER A 455 1.49 17.14 -7.24
N ASP A 456 1.11 16.81 -8.46
CA ASP A 456 -0.11 16.06 -8.75
C ASP A 456 -0.02 14.60 -8.26
N MET A 457 1.18 14.01 -8.26
CA MET A 457 1.42 12.70 -7.63
C MET A 457 1.18 12.74 -6.12
N ILE A 458 1.62 13.80 -5.44
CA ILE A 458 1.40 13.96 -4.00
C ILE A 458 -0.08 14.22 -3.71
N LYS A 459 -0.74 15.11 -4.46
CA LYS A 459 -2.20 15.34 -4.36
C LYS A 459 -2.98 14.04 -4.59
N PHE A 460 -2.49 13.17 -5.47
CA PHE A 460 -3.15 11.88 -5.73
C PHE A 460 -3.19 10.99 -4.49
N ALA A 461 -2.19 11.06 -3.61
CA ALA A 461 -2.21 10.37 -2.33
C ALA A 461 -3.40 10.82 -1.47
N TRP A 462 -3.61 12.13 -1.35
CA TRP A 462 -4.73 12.72 -0.62
C TRP A 462 -6.10 12.43 -1.25
N TYR A 463 -6.18 12.46 -2.57
CA TYR A 463 -7.37 12.05 -3.33
C TYR A 463 -7.69 10.56 -3.11
N LYS A 464 -6.69 9.67 -3.20
CA LYS A 464 -6.84 8.22 -3.02
C LYS A 464 -7.24 7.87 -1.59
N SER A 465 -6.80 8.64 -0.59
CA SER A 465 -7.28 8.56 0.80
C SER A 465 -8.70 9.08 1.00
N GLY A 466 -9.30 9.73 0.00
CA GLY A 466 -10.68 10.24 0.03
C GLY A 466 -10.86 11.63 0.62
N TYR A 467 -9.79 12.42 0.78
CA TYR A 467 -9.86 13.75 1.40
C TYR A 467 -10.09 14.89 0.39
N LEU A 468 -9.54 14.76 -0.82
CA LEU A 468 -9.76 15.69 -1.92
C LEU A 468 -10.90 15.21 -2.81
N SER A 469 -11.80 16.10 -3.21
CA SER A 469 -12.92 15.78 -4.11
C SER A 469 -12.48 15.64 -5.56
N GLU A 470 -11.47 16.40 -5.96
CA GLU A 470 -10.98 16.44 -7.34
C GLU A 470 -9.80 15.49 -7.52
N ARG A 471 -9.90 14.64 -8.53
CA ARG A 471 -8.78 13.81 -8.98
C ARG A 471 -7.74 14.72 -9.65
N PRO A 472 -6.46 14.67 -9.25
CA PRO A 472 -5.43 15.45 -9.92
C PRO A 472 -5.20 14.97 -11.37
N PRO A 473 -4.65 15.82 -12.25
CA PRO A 473 -4.31 15.44 -13.62
C PRO A 473 -3.39 14.22 -13.69
N PRO A 474 -3.37 13.51 -14.84
CA PRO A 474 -2.40 12.43 -15.08
C PRO A 474 -0.95 12.92 -14.90
N PHE A 475 -0.14 12.14 -14.18
CA PHE A 475 1.26 12.45 -13.87
C PHE A 475 2.18 11.27 -14.19
N LEU A 476 3.49 11.55 -14.33
CA LEU A 476 4.50 10.51 -14.32
C LEU A 476 5.06 10.35 -12.91
N THR A 477 5.27 9.10 -12.48
CA THR A 477 5.96 8.84 -11.22
C THR A 477 7.44 9.27 -11.30
N PRO A 478 8.09 9.53 -10.16
CA PRO A 478 9.52 9.85 -10.09
C PRO A 478 10.40 8.83 -10.81
N VAL A 479 10.04 7.55 -10.73
CA VAL A 479 10.75 6.49 -11.45
C VAL A 479 10.61 6.65 -12.95
N GLN A 480 9.37 6.78 -13.45
CA GLN A 480 9.10 6.89 -14.88
C GLN A 480 9.80 8.12 -15.46
N TYR A 481 9.69 9.27 -14.80
CA TYR A 481 10.29 10.50 -15.30
C TYR A 481 11.82 10.47 -15.26
N CYS A 482 12.39 10.11 -14.10
CA CYS A 482 13.83 10.26 -13.89
C CYS A 482 14.65 9.12 -14.51
N PHE A 483 14.05 7.94 -14.72
CA PHE A 483 14.80 6.74 -15.13
C PHE A 483 14.32 6.10 -16.44
N ASP A 484 13.02 6.12 -16.75
CA ASP A 484 12.48 5.41 -17.92
C ASP A 484 12.55 6.26 -19.21
N LEU A 485 12.61 7.59 -19.08
CA LEU A 485 12.83 8.51 -20.20
C LEU A 485 14.28 8.60 -20.68
N ILE A 486 15.19 7.79 -20.11
CA ILE A 486 16.60 7.79 -20.50
C ILE A 486 16.76 6.86 -21.69
N GLU A 487 17.01 7.45 -22.85
CA GLU A 487 17.35 6.70 -24.05
C GLU A 487 18.81 6.22 -24.02
N THR A 488 19.11 5.17 -24.78
CA THR A 488 20.48 4.64 -24.87
C THR A 488 21.51 5.66 -25.40
N THR A 489 21.03 6.70 -26.09
CA THR A 489 21.79 7.80 -26.68
C THR A 489 21.90 9.02 -25.77
N SER A 490 21.13 9.09 -24.66
CA SER A 490 21.16 10.22 -23.75
C SER A 490 22.54 10.37 -23.10
N LYS A 491 23.14 11.55 -23.23
CA LYS A 491 24.44 11.91 -22.65
C LYS A 491 24.28 12.85 -21.45
N CYS A 492 25.32 12.92 -20.64
CA CYS A 492 25.44 13.94 -19.59
C CYS A 492 25.44 15.35 -20.21
N ILE A 493 24.75 16.30 -19.57
CA ILE A 493 24.65 17.71 -20.00
C ILE A 493 25.96 18.49 -19.78
N GLU A 494 26.76 18.05 -18.81
CA GLU A 494 27.98 18.76 -18.40
C GLU A 494 29.00 18.87 -19.53
N GLU A 495 29.52 20.08 -19.74
CA GLU A 495 30.46 20.36 -20.82
C GLU A 495 31.72 19.50 -20.70
N GLY A 496 32.13 18.88 -21.82
CA GLY A 496 33.28 17.97 -21.85
C GLY A 496 33.03 16.59 -21.23
N CYS A 497 31.79 16.26 -20.84
CA CYS A 497 31.44 14.93 -20.34
C CYS A 497 30.82 14.04 -21.44
N ASP A 498 31.51 12.98 -21.82
CA ASP A 498 31.01 11.98 -22.78
C ASP A 498 30.30 10.78 -22.14
N GLU A 499 30.14 10.79 -20.82
CA GLU A 499 29.47 9.72 -20.09
C GLU A 499 27.98 9.64 -20.40
N ARG A 500 27.46 8.42 -20.38
CA ARG A 500 26.03 8.17 -20.58
C ARG A 500 25.20 8.72 -19.42
N ALA A 501 24.01 9.19 -19.77
CA ALA A 501 23.03 9.63 -18.78
C ALA A 501 22.68 8.47 -17.83
N PHE A 502 22.72 8.78 -16.55
CA PHE A 502 22.39 7.89 -15.45
C PHE A 502 20.97 8.19 -14.93
N ILE A 503 20.60 9.47 -14.92
CA ILE A 503 19.31 9.99 -14.46
C ILE A 503 18.94 11.26 -15.24
N LYS A 504 17.63 11.49 -15.43
CA LYS A 504 17.07 12.79 -15.78
C LYS A 504 16.62 13.52 -14.52
N CYS A 505 17.13 14.72 -14.28
CA CYS A 505 16.77 15.50 -13.10
C CYS A 505 15.35 16.06 -13.22
N ALA A 506 14.51 15.87 -12.21
CA ALA A 506 13.14 16.38 -12.16
C ALA A 506 13.06 17.91 -12.07
N ASN A 507 14.08 18.55 -11.49
CA ASN A 507 14.07 20.00 -11.23
C ASN A 507 14.55 20.82 -12.43
N CYS A 508 15.64 20.42 -13.08
CA CYS A 508 16.18 21.15 -14.24
C CYS A 508 15.92 20.46 -15.59
N SER A 509 15.26 19.30 -15.59
CA SER A 509 14.96 18.48 -16.78
C SER A 509 16.18 17.99 -17.59
N ASN A 510 17.40 18.24 -17.12
CA ASN A 510 18.63 17.82 -17.77
C ASN A 510 19.06 16.40 -17.40
N PHE A 511 19.85 15.78 -18.28
CA PHE A 511 20.40 14.45 -18.09
C PHE A 511 21.80 14.52 -17.48
N PHE A 512 22.07 13.69 -16.47
CA PHE A 512 23.37 13.65 -15.79
C PHE A 512 23.92 12.23 -15.72
N CYS A 513 25.22 12.07 -15.86
CA CYS A 513 25.90 10.81 -15.54
C CYS A 513 26.04 10.61 -14.02
N PHE A 514 26.49 9.43 -13.61
CA PHE A 514 26.68 9.08 -12.20
C PHE A 514 27.66 10.03 -11.48
N GLN A 515 28.78 10.38 -12.11
CA GLN A 515 29.79 11.25 -11.51
C GLN A 515 29.22 12.64 -11.22
N HIS A 516 28.48 13.21 -12.16
CA HIS A 516 27.93 14.55 -12.03
C HIS A 516 26.69 14.61 -11.14
N PHE A 517 25.87 13.55 -11.14
CA PHE A 517 24.68 13.51 -10.30
C PHE A 517 24.96 13.06 -8.87
N VAL A 518 25.62 11.93 -8.69
CA VAL A 518 25.79 11.28 -7.38
C VAL A 518 27.07 11.74 -6.70
N VAL A 519 28.22 11.63 -7.36
CA VAL A 519 29.53 11.87 -6.72
C VAL A 519 29.75 13.35 -6.45
N LYS A 520 29.41 14.22 -7.40
CA LYS A 520 29.42 15.68 -7.20
C LYS A 520 28.19 16.21 -6.46
N MET A 521 27.23 15.33 -6.11
CA MET A 521 25.96 15.67 -5.46
C MET A 521 25.25 16.83 -6.16
N HIS A 522 24.66 16.55 -7.33
CA HIS A 522 23.95 17.56 -8.11
C HIS A 522 22.88 18.27 -7.28
N GLY A 523 23.00 19.59 -7.20
CA GLY A 523 22.02 20.49 -6.61
C GLY A 523 21.48 21.44 -7.68
N CYS A 524 20.17 21.50 -7.84
CA CYS A 524 19.54 22.55 -8.64
C CYS A 524 19.52 23.86 -7.85
N VAL A 525 20.00 24.94 -8.48
CA VAL A 525 20.10 26.28 -7.88
C VAL A 525 18.71 26.83 -7.49
N ASP A 526 17.67 26.43 -8.21
CA ASP A 526 16.32 27.03 -8.11
C ASP A 526 15.41 26.45 -7.02
N LEU A 527 15.83 25.41 -6.28
CA LEU A 527 15.03 24.85 -5.17
C LEU A 527 14.94 25.78 -3.95
N ILE A 528 15.64 26.92 -3.93
CA ILE A 528 15.63 27.90 -2.81
C ILE A 528 14.73 29.11 -3.13
N ASN A 529 14.36 29.36 -4.38
CA ASN A 529 13.74 30.61 -4.80
C ASN A 529 12.21 30.56 -4.95
N ASN A 530 11.55 29.46 -4.57
CA ASN A 530 10.09 29.33 -4.68
C ASN A 530 9.33 29.72 -3.41
N ASP A 531 10.02 30.23 -2.38
CA ASP A 531 9.40 30.88 -1.22
C ASP A 531 9.69 32.38 -1.29
N ASN A 532 8.87 33.10 -2.07
CA ASN A 532 8.63 34.54 -1.92
C ASN A 532 7.14 34.83 -2.16
#